data_AF-A0A157T4Q9-F1
#
_entry.id   AF-A0A157T4Q9-F1
#
_cell.length_a   1.000
_cell.length_b   1.000
_cell.length_c   1.000
_cell.angle_alpha   90.00
_cell.angle_beta   90.00
_cell.angle_gamma   90.00
#
_symmetry.space_group_name_H-M   'P 1'
#
loop_
_entity.id
_entity.type
_entity.pdbx_description
1 polymer ?
#
loop_
_entity_poly.entity_id
_entity_poly.type
_entity_poly.pdbx_seq_one_letter_code
_entity_poly.pdbx_strand_id
1 'polypeptide(L)'
;MFIFLFQLALSLTLVAMSESSLISGTFVIYNGTSTYYLQNGSILFQKFSIIQVINKTFNNGTVLVGISIISWNTSMQSKFLYSVMNSTLPLPFYYVSPYLLGEENISVNEVELFYVNHTNSYYVYLGKGNIDGVIIKTYFYFKPDGLADKVINLQLGANGKIVSETTLALWITNFNNTSIGIPHFKGITTASASNEISVSLFPVYAKIMEYIIMAGAILVMIILLFRGTKRVR
;
A
#
# COMPACT_ATOMS: atom_id res chain seq x y z
N MET A 1 -32.43 23.71 -31.40
CA MET A 1 -31.81 24.27 -30.17
C MET A 1 -32.29 23.56 -28.90
N PHE A 2 -33.59 23.29 -28.72
CA PHE A 2 -34.12 22.57 -27.55
C PHE A 2 -33.66 21.08 -27.41
N ILE A 3 -33.50 20.35 -28.53
CA ILE A 3 -33.07 18.94 -28.50
C ILE A 3 -31.58 18.79 -28.09
N PHE A 4 -30.75 19.78 -28.44
CA PHE A 4 -29.32 19.79 -28.06
C PHE A 4 -29.13 20.11 -26.57
N LEU A 5 -29.98 20.97 -25.99
CA LEU A 5 -29.97 21.24 -24.55
C LEU A 5 -30.47 20.03 -23.74
N PHE A 6 -31.40 19.24 -24.28
CA PHE A 6 -31.88 18.02 -23.62
C PHE A 6 -30.84 16.90 -23.65
N GLN A 7 -30.07 16.73 -24.74
CA GLN A 7 -28.93 15.79 -24.76
C GLN A 7 -27.76 16.23 -23.88
N LEU A 8 -27.51 17.55 -23.75
CA LEU A 8 -26.53 18.07 -22.80
C LEU A 8 -26.99 17.87 -21.35
N ALA A 9 -28.29 18.03 -21.07
CA ALA A 9 -28.86 17.74 -19.76
C ALA A 9 -28.90 16.23 -19.47
N LEU A 10 -29.09 15.37 -20.48
CA LEU A 10 -29.04 13.92 -20.34
C LEU A 10 -27.60 13.41 -20.14
N SER A 11 -26.61 14.04 -20.79
CA SER A 11 -25.19 13.71 -20.57
C SER A 11 -24.65 14.25 -19.25
N LEU A 12 -25.17 15.39 -18.75
CA LEU A 12 -24.88 15.88 -17.39
C LEU A 12 -25.64 15.11 -16.30
N THR A 13 -26.74 14.42 -16.61
CA THR A 13 -27.46 13.58 -15.65
C THR A 13 -26.99 12.11 -15.65
N LEU A 14 -26.24 11.66 -16.66
CA LEU A 14 -25.65 10.31 -16.68
C LEU A 14 -24.25 10.19 -16.02
N VAL A 15 -23.64 11.30 -15.60
CA VAL A 15 -22.37 11.27 -14.83
C VAL A 15 -22.60 11.52 -13.33
N ALA A 16 -23.86 11.66 -12.90
CA ALA A 16 -24.24 11.64 -11.49
C ALA A 16 -24.63 10.23 -11.01
N MET A 17 -24.09 9.15 -11.62
CA MET A 17 -24.02 7.88 -10.91
C MET A 17 -23.07 8.09 -9.74
N SER A 18 -23.62 8.03 -8.53
CA SER A 18 -22.94 8.37 -7.28
C SER A 18 -21.49 7.88 -7.30
N GLU A 19 -20.55 8.80 -7.43
CA GLU A 19 -19.19 8.52 -7.01
C GLU A 19 -19.31 8.05 -5.57
N SER A 20 -18.94 6.81 -5.27
CA SER A 20 -18.43 6.50 -3.92
C SER A 20 -17.11 7.25 -3.79
N SER A 21 -17.19 8.58 -3.75
CA SER A 21 -16.04 9.44 -3.58
C SER A 21 -15.55 9.19 -2.17
N LEU A 22 -14.26 8.90 -2.04
CA LEU A 22 -13.64 8.78 -0.73
C LEU A 22 -13.77 10.13 -0.02
N ILE A 23 -14.64 10.18 0.98
CA ILE A 23 -14.89 11.38 1.77
C ILE A 23 -13.90 11.47 2.93
N SER A 24 -13.62 12.70 3.35
CA SER A 24 -12.78 12.95 4.52
C SER A 24 -13.41 12.36 5.77
N GLY A 25 -12.60 11.71 6.61
CA GLY A 25 -13.05 10.97 7.79
C GLY A 25 -13.42 9.50 7.52
N THR A 26 -13.39 9.06 6.26
CA THR A 26 -13.50 7.62 5.96
C THR A 26 -12.29 6.88 6.53
N PHE A 27 -12.49 5.76 7.19
CA PHE A 27 -11.44 4.90 7.68
C PHE A 27 -11.74 3.42 7.45
N VAL A 28 -10.68 2.64 7.41
CA VAL A 28 -10.69 1.18 7.35
C VAL A 28 -9.61 0.67 8.29
N ILE A 29 -9.89 -0.44 8.95
CA ILE A 29 -8.96 -1.12 9.84
C ILE A 29 -8.87 -2.56 9.37
N TYR A 30 -7.66 -3.00 9.04
CA TYR A 30 -7.38 -4.38 8.68
C TYR A 30 -6.66 -5.08 9.82
N ASN A 31 -7.02 -6.34 10.08
CA ASN A 31 -6.24 -7.23 10.92
C ASN A 31 -5.33 -8.08 10.06
N GLY A 32 -4.06 -8.06 10.44
CA GLY A 32 -2.97 -8.69 9.71
C GLY A 32 -2.29 -9.79 10.50
N THR A 33 -1.88 -10.84 9.79
CA THR A 33 -0.90 -11.80 10.28
C THR A 33 0.16 -12.01 9.22
N SER A 34 1.41 -11.74 9.57
CA SER A 34 2.58 -12.09 8.77
C SER A 34 3.20 -13.38 9.31
N THR A 35 3.51 -14.29 8.40
CA THR A 35 4.24 -15.53 8.66
C THR A 35 5.57 -15.44 7.93
N TYR A 36 6.67 -15.49 8.68
CA TYR A 36 8.02 -15.45 8.12
C TYR A 36 8.64 -16.85 8.18
N TYR A 37 9.16 -17.31 7.05
CA TYR A 37 9.81 -18.60 6.90
C TYR A 37 11.32 -18.40 6.92
N LEU A 38 11.97 -18.74 8.04
CA LEU A 38 13.39 -18.51 8.24
C LEU A 38 14.23 -19.62 7.61
N GLN A 39 15.48 -19.29 7.26
CA GLN A 39 16.41 -20.23 6.60
C GLN A 39 16.74 -21.46 7.46
N ASN A 40 16.67 -21.34 8.79
CA ASN A 40 16.87 -22.44 9.72
C ASN A 40 15.62 -23.35 9.87
N GLY A 41 14.57 -23.13 9.08
CA GLY A 41 13.32 -23.89 9.11
C GLY A 41 12.33 -23.44 10.19
N SER A 42 12.67 -22.46 11.02
CA SER A 42 11.75 -21.90 12.01
C SER A 42 10.76 -20.91 11.38
N ILE A 43 9.62 -20.74 12.07
CA ILE A 43 8.52 -19.88 11.61
C ILE A 43 8.28 -18.80 12.66
N LEU A 44 8.19 -17.55 12.24
CA LEU A 44 7.83 -16.42 13.09
C LEU A 44 6.48 -15.85 12.67
N PHE A 45 5.64 -15.55 13.65
CA PHE A 45 4.33 -14.94 13.44
C PHE A 45 4.30 -13.53 14.01
N GLN A 46 3.85 -12.58 13.20
CA GLN A 46 3.59 -11.22 13.62
C GLN A 46 2.12 -10.88 13.40
N LYS A 47 1.43 -10.53 14.48
CA LYS A 47 0.06 -10.03 14.46
C LYS A 47 0.08 -8.52 14.54
N PHE A 48 -0.66 -7.88 13.65
CA PHE A 48 -0.76 -6.44 13.62
C PHE A 48 -2.13 -5.99 13.12
N SER A 49 -2.44 -4.71 13.27
CA SER A 49 -3.57 -4.08 12.58
C SER A 49 -3.07 -2.86 11.82
N ILE A 50 -3.64 -2.60 10.65
CA ILE A 50 -3.38 -1.37 9.89
C ILE A 50 -4.63 -0.50 9.98
N ILE A 51 -4.46 0.71 10.48
CA ILE A 51 -5.48 1.76 10.47
C ILE A 51 -5.18 2.67 9.29
N GLN A 52 -6.13 2.81 8.37
CA GLN A 52 -6.02 3.70 7.22
C GLN A 52 -7.17 4.71 7.27
N VAL A 53 -6.87 5.97 7.00
CA VAL A 53 -7.85 7.07 7.09
C VAL A 53 -7.70 7.99 5.89
N ILE A 54 -8.81 8.37 5.27
CA ILE A 54 -8.89 9.49 4.34
C ILE A 54 -8.92 10.77 5.16
N ASN A 55 -7.76 11.38 5.36
CA ASN A 55 -7.62 12.59 6.17
C ASN A 55 -8.21 13.81 5.46
N LYS A 56 -8.05 13.89 4.13
CA LYS A 56 -8.56 15.00 3.32
C LYS A 56 -8.84 14.54 1.88
N THR A 57 -9.92 15.05 1.31
CA THR A 57 -10.25 14.90 -0.11
C THR A 57 -10.03 16.25 -0.80
N PHE A 58 -9.35 16.25 -1.95
CA PHE A 58 -9.04 17.46 -2.71
C PHE A 58 -9.89 17.53 -3.99
N ASN A 59 -10.22 18.74 -4.42
CA ASN A 59 -11.06 18.98 -5.61
C ASN A 59 -10.40 18.57 -6.94
N ASN A 60 -9.12 18.19 -6.93
CA ASN A 60 -8.37 17.76 -8.11
C ASN A 60 -8.35 16.23 -8.29
N GLY A 61 -9.26 15.49 -7.63
CA GLY A 61 -9.33 14.03 -7.73
C GLY A 61 -8.24 13.29 -6.94
N THR A 62 -7.60 13.94 -5.96
CA THR A 62 -6.63 13.32 -5.06
C THR A 62 -7.13 13.25 -3.62
N VAL A 63 -6.55 12.35 -2.83
CA VAL A 63 -6.86 12.15 -1.41
C VAL A 63 -5.58 12.07 -0.59
N LEU A 64 -5.63 12.57 0.64
CA LEU A 64 -4.58 12.42 1.64
C LEU A 64 -4.89 11.19 2.50
N VAL A 65 -4.15 10.11 2.28
CA VAL A 65 -4.29 8.85 3.01
C VAL A 65 -3.31 8.82 4.17
N GLY A 66 -3.83 8.67 5.39
CA GLY A 66 -3.06 8.42 6.61
C GLY A 66 -3.03 6.94 6.95
N ILE A 67 -1.88 6.41 7.34
CA ILE A 67 -1.70 5.00 7.71
C ILE A 67 -0.95 4.90 9.04
N SER A 68 -1.46 4.09 9.94
CA SER A 68 -0.82 3.74 11.22
C SER A 68 -0.92 2.24 11.43
N ILE A 69 0.08 1.64 12.07
CA ILE A 69 0.16 0.20 12.30
C ILE A 69 0.24 -0.06 13.79
N ILE A 70 -0.63 -0.94 14.28
CA ILE A 70 -0.58 -1.48 15.64
C ILE A 70 0.12 -2.83 15.57
N SER A 71 1.24 -2.98 16.27
CA SER A 71 1.88 -4.27 16.49
C SER A 71 1.32 -4.89 17.78
N TRP A 72 0.54 -5.96 17.66
CA TRP A 72 -0.05 -6.65 18.81
C TRP A 72 1.02 -7.38 19.63
N ASN A 73 2.08 -7.84 18.98
CA ASN A 73 3.21 -8.49 19.64
C ASN A 73 3.93 -7.55 20.62
N THR A 74 4.00 -6.25 20.32
CA THR A 74 4.68 -5.25 21.15
C THR A 74 3.74 -4.31 21.88
N SER A 75 2.43 -4.40 21.64
CA SER A 75 1.41 -3.48 22.16
C SER A 75 1.71 -2.00 21.85
N MET A 76 2.29 -1.75 20.68
CA MET A 76 2.68 -0.40 20.25
C MET A 76 2.01 -0.02 18.93
N GLN A 77 1.64 1.25 18.79
CA GLN A 77 1.09 1.84 17.57
C GLN A 77 2.06 2.83 16.95
N SER A 78 2.31 2.73 15.65
CA SER A 78 3.12 3.69 14.91
C SER A 78 2.39 5.03 14.77
N LYS A 79 3.13 6.11 14.58
CA LYS A 79 2.53 7.37 14.14
C LYS A 79 1.85 7.21 12.78
N PHE A 80 0.92 8.10 12.49
CA PHE A 80 0.34 8.20 11.16
C PHE A 80 1.38 8.73 10.17
N LEU A 81 1.59 7.97 9.11
CA LEU A 81 2.30 8.41 7.91
C LEU A 81 1.26 8.83 6.87
N TYR A 82 1.51 9.93 6.17
CA TYR A 82 0.57 10.49 5.23
C TYR A 82 1.14 10.50 3.81
N SER A 83 0.28 10.19 2.85
CA SER A 83 0.62 10.23 1.42
C SER A 83 -0.53 10.77 0.60
N VAL A 84 -0.22 11.56 -0.43
CA VAL A 84 -1.21 12.06 -1.38
C VAL A 84 -1.31 11.05 -2.52
N MET A 85 -2.53 10.59 -2.81
CA MET A 85 -2.81 9.53 -3.76
C MET A 85 -3.96 9.93 -4.69
N ASN A 86 -4.06 9.28 -5.85
CA ASN A 86 -5.23 9.43 -6.70
C ASN A 86 -6.46 8.83 -5.98
N SER A 87 -7.59 9.54 -5.99
CA SER A 87 -8.84 9.10 -5.35
C SER A 87 -9.45 7.84 -5.96
N THR A 88 -9.12 7.52 -7.21
CA THR A 88 -9.68 6.39 -7.95
C THR A 88 -8.92 5.09 -7.69
N LEU A 89 -7.66 5.20 -7.26
CA LEU A 89 -6.79 4.09 -6.90
C LEU A 89 -5.81 4.46 -5.76
N PRO A 90 -6.28 4.81 -4.56
CA PRO A 90 -5.43 5.02 -3.40
C PRO A 90 -5.08 3.65 -2.80
N LEU A 91 -4.09 2.98 -3.38
CA LEU A 91 -3.63 1.66 -2.92
C LEU A 91 -3.26 1.59 -1.45
N PRO A 92 -2.70 2.62 -0.79
CA PRO A 92 -2.47 2.54 0.64
C PRO A 92 -3.76 2.50 1.49
N PHE A 93 -4.92 2.77 0.88
CA PHE A 93 -6.26 2.61 1.46
C PHE A 93 -6.95 1.32 1.00
N TYR A 94 -6.27 0.49 0.20
CA TYR A 94 -6.80 -0.73 -0.44
C TYR A 94 -8.17 -0.52 -1.10
N TYR A 95 -8.26 0.54 -1.90
CA TYR A 95 -9.46 0.89 -2.66
C TYR A 95 -9.15 0.99 -4.15
N VAL A 96 -10.09 0.51 -4.96
CA VAL A 96 -10.19 0.71 -6.40
C VAL A 96 -11.58 1.26 -6.65
N SER A 97 -11.71 2.29 -7.46
CA SER A 97 -13.03 2.82 -7.80
C SER A 97 -13.92 1.75 -8.46
N PRO A 98 -15.20 1.61 -8.08
CA PRO A 98 -16.11 0.58 -8.63
C PRO A 98 -16.17 0.52 -10.15
N TYR A 99 -16.02 1.66 -10.85
CA TYR A 99 -16.04 1.70 -12.31
C TYR A 99 -14.80 1.11 -12.99
N LEU A 100 -13.72 0.87 -12.25
CA LEU A 100 -12.51 0.21 -12.75
C LEU A 100 -12.52 -1.30 -12.46
N LEU A 101 -13.46 -1.79 -11.65
CA LEU A 101 -13.53 -3.21 -11.31
C LEU A 101 -13.91 -4.05 -12.53
N GLY A 102 -13.15 -5.12 -12.77
CA GLY A 102 -13.28 -5.99 -13.93
C GLY A 102 -12.40 -5.61 -15.12
N GLU A 103 -11.80 -4.41 -15.13
CA GLU A 103 -10.83 -4.02 -16.15
C GLU A 103 -9.57 -4.88 -16.07
N GLU A 104 -9.07 -5.36 -17.21
CA GLU A 104 -7.94 -6.31 -17.27
C GLU A 104 -6.67 -5.74 -16.63
N ASN A 105 -6.39 -4.46 -16.86
CA ASN A 105 -5.22 -3.76 -16.32
C ASN A 105 -5.64 -2.40 -15.79
N ILE A 106 -5.45 -2.18 -14.49
CA ILE A 106 -5.63 -0.86 -13.88
C ILE A 106 -4.24 -0.30 -13.61
N SER A 107 -3.90 0.81 -14.26
CA SER A 107 -2.64 1.52 -14.05
C SER A 107 -2.89 2.97 -13.65
N VAL A 108 -2.43 3.36 -12.46
CA VAL A 108 -2.46 4.76 -12.00
C VAL A 108 -1.14 5.06 -11.28
N ASN A 109 -0.43 6.09 -11.75
CA ASN A 109 0.82 6.58 -11.16
C ASN A 109 1.83 5.46 -10.84
N GLU A 110 2.25 4.72 -11.88
CA GLU A 110 3.27 3.66 -11.81
C GLU A 110 2.88 2.39 -11.05
N VAL A 111 1.62 2.28 -10.60
CA VAL A 111 1.14 1.04 -9.99
C VAL A 111 0.17 0.31 -10.91
N GLU A 112 0.51 -0.95 -11.18
CA GLU A 112 -0.25 -1.85 -12.05
C GLU A 112 -0.94 -2.94 -11.23
N LEU A 113 -2.25 -3.06 -11.44
CA LEU A 113 -3.06 -4.16 -10.98
C LEU A 113 -3.55 -4.97 -12.19
N PHE A 114 -3.25 -6.27 -12.17
CA PHE A 114 -3.67 -7.22 -13.19
C PHE A 114 -4.90 -7.96 -12.70
N TYR A 115 -6.00 -7.90 -13.44
CA TYR A 115 -7.20 -8.67 -13.12
C TYR A 115 -6.92 -10.16 -13.23
N VAL A 116 -7.33 -10.92 -12.21
CA VAL A 116 -7.12 -12.37 -12.14
C VAL A 116 -8.42 -13.09 -12.45
N ASN A 117 -9.45 -12.83 -11.68
CA ASN A 117 -10.78 -13.40 -11.84
C ASN A 117 -11.83 -12.69 -10.96
N HIS A 118 -13.08 -13.11 -11.11
CA HIS A 118 -14.16 -12.77 -10.18
C HIS A 118 -14.63 -14.05 -9.48
N THR A 119 -14.48 -14.12 -8.16
CA THR A 119 -14.78 -15.33 -7.38
C THR A 119 -15.44 -14.94 -6.06
N ASN A 120 -16.51 -15.66 -5.66
CA ASN A 120 -17.22 -15.44 -4.40
C ASN A 120 -17.61 -13.97 -4.16
N SER A 121 -18.07 -13.28 -5.21
CA SER A 121 -18.45 -11.85 -5.19
C SER A 121 -17.29 -10.87 -4.99
N TYR A 122 -16.04 -11.31 -5.17
CA TYR A 122 -14.86 -10.45 -5.16
C TYR A 122 -14.23 -10.34 -6.54
N TYR A 123 -13.80 -9.13 -6.89
CA TYR A 123 -12.89 -8.87 -8.00
C TYR A 123 -11.46 -9.05 -7.51
N VAL A 124 -10.76 -10.05 -8.04
CA VAL A 124 -9.41 -10.39 -7.61
C VAL A 124 -8.39 -9.77 -8.55
N TYR A 125 -7.47 -8.99 -7.97
CA TYR A 125 -6.39 -8.34 -8.69
C TYR A 125 -5.04 -8.75 -8.13
N LEU A 126 -4.03 -8.84 -8.99
CA LEU A 126 -2.64 -9.09 -8.67
C LEU A 126 -1.82 -7.83 -8.91
N GLY A 127 -1.23 -7.28 -7.86
CA GLY A 127 -0.11 -6.33 -7.95
C GLY A 127 1.22 -7.08 -7.92
N LYS A 128 2.17 -6.65 -8.74
CA LYS A 128 3.54 -7.19 -8.76
C LYS A 128 4.52 -6.08 -8.38
N GLY A 129 5.44 -6.39 -7.49
CA GLY A 129 6.55 -5.54 -7.12
C GLY A 129 7.86 -6.32 -7.16
N ASN A 130 8.97 -5.60 -7.33
CA ASN A 130 10.30 -6.15 -7.14
C ASN A 130 11.10 -5.14 -6.32
N ILE A 131 11.68 -5.60 -5.22
CA ILE A 131 12.58 -4.80 -4.39
C ILE A 131 13.84 -5.64 -4.18
N ASP A 132 14.96 -5.18 -4.73
CA ASP A 132 16.28 -5.79 -4.56
C ASP A 132 16.34 -7.29 -4.88
N GLY A 133 15.60 -7.73 -5.90
CA GLY A 133 15.52 -9.14 -6.31
C GLY A 133 14.51 -9.98 -5.52
N VAL A 134 13.84 -9.40 -4.54
CA VAL A 134 12.68 -10.00 -3.86
C VAL A 134 11.44 -9.69 -4.66
N ILE A 135 10.80 -10.73 -5.18
CA ILE A 135 9.54 -10.60 -5.92
C ILE A 135 8.40 -10.55 -4.92
N ILE A 136 7.56 -9.53 -5.04
CA ILE A 136 6.39 -9.31 -4.19
C ILE A 136 5.16 -9.50 -5.06
N LYS A 137 4.26 -10.39 -4.64
CA LYS A 137 2.96 -10.60 -5.27
C LYS A 137 1.88 -10.25 -4.25
N THR A 138 1.03 -9.29 -4.60
CA THR A 138 -0.06 -8.86 -3.73
C THR A 138 -1.39 -9.15 -4.40
N TYR A 139 -2.20 -10.01 -3.80
CA TYR A 139 -3.56 -10.28 -4.23
C TYR A 139 -4.53 -9.44 -3.43
N PHE A 140 -5.36 -8.67 -4.13
CA PHE A 140 -6.42 -7.86 -3.55
C PHE A 140 -7.77 -8.48 -3.90
N TYR A 141 -8.65 -8.61 -2.92
CA TYR A 141 -10.02 -9.13 -3.07
C TYR A 141 -10.99 -7.97 -2.85
N PHE A 142 -11.30 -7.25 -3.92
CA PHE A 142 -12.17 -6.08 -3.87
C PHE A 142 -13.63 -6.48 -3.90
N LYS A 143 -14.43 -5.90 -3.00
CA LYS A 143 -15.89 -5.97 -3.05
C LYS A 143 -16.43 -5.08 -4.18
N PRO A 144 -17.71 -5.21 -4.57
CA PRO A 144 -18.32 -4.33 -5.58
C PRO A 144 -18.32 -2.84 -5.23
N ASP A 145 -18.18 -2.50 -3.93
CA ASP A 145 -18.02 -1.12 -3.45
C ASP A 145 -16.60 -0.57 -3.63
N GLY A 146 -15.68 -1.36 -4.19
CA GLY A 146 -14.30 -0.96 -4.47
C GLY A 146 -13.32 -1.16 -3.32
N LEU A 147 -13.80 -1.48 -2.11
CA LEU A 147 -12.94 -1.70 -0.95
C LEU A 147 -12.46 -3.16 -0.88
N ALA A 148 -11.18 -3.37 -0.60
CA ALA A 148 -10.65 -4.71 -0.38
C ALA A 148 -11.20 -5.29 0.94
N ASP A 149 -11.76 -6.50 0.88
CA ASP A 149 -12.13 -7.23 2.09
C ASP A 149 -10.96 -8.06 2.62
N LYS A 150 -10.07 -8.46 1.70
CA LYS A 150 -8.88 -9.25 1.99
C LYS A 150 -7.72 -8.82 1.09
N VAL A 151 -6.53 -8.83 1.65
CA VAL A 151 -5.26 -8.64 0.90
C VAL A 151 -4.29 -9.73 1.31
N ILE A 152 -3.63 -10.37 0.34
CA ILE A 152 -2.59 -11.37 0.59
C ILE A 152 -1.32 -10.90 -0.09
N ASN A 153 -0.26 -10.69 0.68
CA ASN A 153 1.05 -10.32 0.17
C ASN A 153 2.02 -11.50 0.35
N LEU A 154 2.62 -11.92 -0.76
CA LEU A 154 3.61 -12.99 -0.81
C LEU A 154 4.97 -12.40 -1.20
N GLN A 155 5.97 -12.64 -0.37
CA GLN A 155 7.36 -12.31 -0.66
C GLN A 155 8.11 -13.58 -1.05
N LEU A 156 8.73 -13.54 -2.22
CA LEU A 156 9.48 -14.64 -2.80
C LEU A 156 10.97 -14.29 -2.75
N GLY A 157 11.76 -15.16 -2.12
CA GLY A 157 13.22 -15.04 -2.09
C GLY A 157 13.84 -15.33 -3.47
N ALA A 158 15.15 -15.08 -3.60
CA ALA A 158 15.89 -15.27 -4.85
C ALA A 158 15.83 -16.72 -5.42
N ASN A 159 15.55 -17.70 -4.58
CA ASN A 159 15.34 -19.11 -4.96
C ASN A 159 13.90 -19.43 -5.39
N GLY A 160 13.02 -18.42 -5.51
CA GLY A 160 11.61 -18.57 -5.86
C GLY A 160 10.73 -19.14 -4.75
N LYS A 161 11.26 -19.41 -3.55
CA LYS A 161 10.48 -19.89 -2.40
C LYS A 161 9.86 -18.72 -1.64
N ILE A 162 8.70 -18.96 -1.04
CA ILE A 162 8.04 -17.99 -0.16
C ILE A 162 8.90 -17.81 1.10
N VAL A 163 9.29 -16.57 1.38
CA VAL A 163 10.03 -16.19 2.59
C VAL A 163 9.14 -15.47 3.59
N SER A 164 8.05 -14.86 3.12
CA SER A 164 7.03 -14.26 3.97
C SER A 164 5.67 -14.27 3.29
N GLU A 165 4.63 -14.48 4.08
CA GLU A 165 3.24 -14.37 3.69
C GLU A 165 2.49 -13.50 4.70
N THR A 166 1.83 -12.47 4.21
CA THR A 166 1.02 -11.56 5.01
C THR A 166 -0.42 -11.62 4.54
N THR A 167 -1.34 -11.99 5.43
CA THR A 167 -2.78 -11.91 5.16
C THR A 167 -3.38 -10.77 5.97
N LEU A 168 -4.09 -9.87 5.29
CA LEU A 168 -4.89 -8.80 5.87
C LEU A 168 -6.37 -9.08 5.60
N ALA A 169 -7.20 -8.94 6.62
CA ALA A 169 -8.65 -9.01 6.50
C ALA A 169 -9.28 -7.73 7.05
N LEU A 170 -10.26 -7.18 6.33
CA LEU A 170 -11.00 -6.01 6.77
C LEU A 170 -11.72 -6.33 8.07
N TRP A 171 -11.47 -5.52 9.09
CA TRP A 171 -12.04 -5.73 10.43
C TRP A 171 -13.14 -4.73 10.73
N ILE A 172 -12.85 -3.43 10.58
CA ILE A 172 -13.78 -2.35 10.91
C ILE A 172 -13.65 -1.26 9.85
N THR A 173 -14.77 -0.70 9.41
CA THR A 173 -14.79 0.45 8.52
C THR A 173 -16.05 1.27 8.71
N ASN A 174 -15.98 2.56 8.41
CA ASN A 174 -17.14 3.42 8.22
C ASN A 174 -17.47 3.67 6.73
N PHE A 175 -16.75 3.02 5.81
CA PHE A 175 -17.05 3.02 4.38
C PHE A 175 -18.44 2.40 4.21
N ASN A 176 -19.44 3.24 3.92
CA ASN A 176 -20.88 2.95 3.88
C ASN A 176 -21.62 2.88 5.25
N ASN A 177 -20.95 3.14 6.38
CA ASN A 177 -21.60 3.25 7.68
C ASN A 177 -20.92 4.31 8.56
N THR A 178 -21.38 5.55 8.45
CA THR A 178 -20.79 6.71 9.13
C THR A 178 -20.97 6.74 10.65
N SER A 179 -21.80 5.86 11.21
CA SER A 179 -22.03 5.79 12.67
C SER A 179 -20.86 5.14 13.43
N ILE A 180 -19.98 4.42 12.73
CA ILE A 180 -18.86 3.71 13.34
C ILE A 180 -17.67 4.66 13.47
N GLY A 181 -17.10 4.77 14.68
CA GLY A 181 -15.85 5.46 14.94
C GLY A 181 -14.66 4.50 15.03
N ILE A 182 -13.44 5.02 14.93
CA ILE A 182 -12.23 4.23 15.19
C ILE A 182 -12.25 3.80 16.66
N PRO A 183 -12.18 2.48 16.97
CA PRO A 183 -12.23 2.01 18.35
C PRO A 183 -10.97 2.43 19.10
N HIS A 184 -11.12 2.62 20.42
CA HIS A 184 -9.99 2.82 21.30
C HIS A 184 -9.36 1.46 21.67
N PHE A 185 -8.07 1.30 21.35
CA PHE A 185 -7.34 0.06 21.64
C PHE A 185 -6.71 0.11 23.04
N LYS A 186 -7.39 -0.48 24.03
CA LYS A 186 -6.90 -0.52 25.42
C LYS A 186 -5.56 -1.25 25.50
N GLY A 187 -4.58 -0.64 26.19
CA GLY A 187 -3.26 -1.22 26.41
C GLY A 187 -2.27 -0.98 25.27
N ILE A 188 -2.68 -0.27 24.21
CA ILE A 188 -1.77 0.13 23.13
C ILE A 188 -1.14 1.48 23.46
N THR A 189 0.19 1.55 23.32
CA THR A 189 0.96 2.79 23.48
C THR A 189 1.38 3.34 22.13
N THR A 190 1.17 4.63 21.90
CA THR A 190 1.63 5.28 20.67
C THR A 190 3.14 5.51 20.77
N ALA A 191 3.87 5.08 19.74
CA ALA A 191 5.31 5.25 19.65
C ALA A 191 5.71 6.74 19.64
N SER A 192 6.71 7.07 20.46
CA SER A 192 7.40 8.37 20.41
C SER A 192 8.24 8.50 19.14
N ALA A 193 8.61 9.73 18.75
CA ALA A 193 9.39 9.99 17.53
C ALA A 193 10.73 9.24 17.46
N SER A 194 11.24 8.75 18.60
CA SER A 194 12.50 8.00 18.70
C SER A 194 12.34 6.48 18.52
N ASN A 195 11.11 5.95 18.55
CA ASN A 195 10.82 4.51 18.49
C ASN A 195 9.92 4.22 17.29
N GLU A 196 10.35 4.58 16.07
CA GLU A 196 9.63 4.20 14.86
C GLU A 196 9.46 2.68 14.82
N ILE A 197 8.22 2.23 14.99
CA ILE A 197 7.87 0.84 14.72
C ILE A 197 7.94 0.69 13.20
N SER A 198 9.08 0.24 12.71
CA SER A 198 9.22 -0.23 11.34
C SER A 198 8.52 -1.59 11.24
N VAL A 199 7.19 -1.60 11.15
CA VAL A 199 6.54 -2.72 10.47
C VAL A 199 6.86 -2.54 9.00
N SER A 200 7.98 -3.12 8.59
CA SER A 200 8.36 -3.24 7.19
C SER A 200 7.27 -4.03 6.47
N LEU A 201 6.27 -3.32 5.94
CA LEU A 201 5.53 -3.81 4.77
C LEU A 201 6.47 -3.85 3.56
N PHE A 202 7.54 -3.03 3.59
CA PHE A 202 8.70 -3.08 2.70
C PHE A 202 9.95 -2.61 3.49
N PRO A 203 11.11 -3.29 3.38
CA PRO A 203 12.29 -2.96 4.17
C PRO A 203 13.01 -1.72 3.60
N VAL A 204 13.22 -0.69 4.44
CA VAL A 204 13.92 0.57 4.10
C VAL A 204 15.45 0.47 4.31
N TYR A 205 16.02 -0.73 4.29
CA TYR A 205 17.45 -0.91 4.62
C TYR A 205 18.42 -0.93 3.43
N ALA A 206 17.95 -0.77 2.18
CA ALA A 206 18.80 -0.94 1.00
C ALA A 206 19.55 0.33 0.53
N LYS A 207 18.96 1.53 0.67
CA LYS A 207 19.57 2.75 0.13
C LYS A 207 20.92 3.09 0.78
N ILE A 208 21.08 2.84 2.07
CA ILE A 208 22.33 3.18 2.80
C ILE A 208 23.49 2.30 2.32
N MET A 209 23.28 0.99 2.12
CA MET A 209 24.33 0.09 1.63
C MET A 209 24.71 0.39 0.18
N GLU A 210 23.74 0.75 -0.67
CA GLU A 210 24.01 1.17 -2.04
C GLU A 210 24.85 2.46 -2.07
N TYR A 211 24.55 3.45 -1.23
CA TYR A 211 25.38 4.66 -1.10
C TYR A 211 26.79 4.35 -0.57
N ILE A 212 26.93 3.42 0.38
CA ILE A 212 28.26 3.02 0.91
C ILE A 212 29.09 2.33 -0.19
N ILE A 213 28.49 1.43 -0.96
CA ILE A 213 29.16 0.73 -2.05
C ILE A 213 29.53 1.70 -3.18
N MET A 214 28.63 2.60 -3.54
CA MET A 214 28.85 3.60 -4.58
C MET A 214 29.92 4.62 -4.16
N ALA A 215 29.89 5.08 -2.91
CA ALA A 215 30.94 5.93 -2.35
C ALA A 215 32.29 5.21 -2.32
N GLY A 216 32.32 3.93 -1.93
CA GLY A 216 33.53 3.11 -1.96
C GLY A 216 34.10 2.94 -3.37
N ALA A 217 33.25 2.69 -4.37
CA ALA A 217 33.66 2.55 -5.77
C ALA A 217 34.21 3.87 -6.34
N ILE A 218 33.58 5.01 -6.02
CA ILE A 218 34.07 6.34 -6.40
C ILE A 218 35.43 6.61 -5.75
N LEU A 219 35.60 6.27 -4.47
CA LEU A 219 36.87 6.46 -3.75
C LEU A 219 38.00 5.63 -4.37
N VAL A 220 37.73 4.37 -4.75
CA VAL A 220 38.69 3.51 -5.45
C VAL A 220 39.06 4.10 -6.81
N MET A 221 38.09 4.60 -7.57
CA MET A 221 38.37 5.30 -8.84
C MET A 221 39.26 6.52 -8.65
N ILE A 222 38.97 7.36 -7.65
CA ILE A 222 39.80 8.53 -7.30
C ILE A 222 41.23 8.08 -6.96
N ILE A 223 41.39 7.07 -6.09
CA ILE A 223 42.72 6.57 -5.72
C ILE A 223 43.47 6.07 -6.95
N LEU A 224 42.83 5.36 -7.87
CA LEU A 224 43.48 4.87 -9.09
C LEU A 224 43.90 6.00 -10.03
N LEU A 225 43.07 7.04 -10.18
CA LEU A 225 43.38 8.23 -10.99
C LEU A 225 44.57 9.02 -10.43
N PHE A 226 44.67 9.16 -9.11
CA PHE A 226 45.76 9.89 -8.45
C PHE A 226 47.00 9.03 -8.14
N ARG A 227 46.88 7.71 -8.16
CA ARG A 227 48.03 6.79 -8.03
C ARG A 227 48.81 6.67 -9.34
N GLY A 228 48.15 6.86 -10.49
CA GLY A 228 48.78 6.88 -11.81
C GLY A 228 49.60 8.15 -12.12
N THR A 229 49.44 9.23 -11.35
CA THR A 229 50.12 10.52 -11.59
C THR A 229 51.45 10.69 -10.86
N LYS A 230 51.90 9.70 -10.07
CA LYS A 230 53.26 9.67 -9.51
C LYS A 230 54.18 8.75 -10.32
N ARG A 231 54.41 9.08 -11.59
CA ARG A 231 55.59 8.61 -12.34
C ARG A 231 55.90 9.45 -13.57
N VAL A 232 56.25 10.73 -13.39
CA VAL A 232 57.12 11.43 -14.34
C VAL A 232 58.01 12.41 -13.57
N ARG A 233 59.31 12.23 -13.80
CA ARG A 233 60.52 12.88 -13.24
C ARG A 233 60.93 12.49 -11.84
#